data_AF-A0A4P6ZG17-F1
#
_entry.id   AF-A0A4P6ZG17-F1
#
_cell.length_a   1.000
_cell.length_b   1.000
_cell.length_c   1.000
_cell.angle_alpha   90.00
_cell.angle_beta   90.00
_cell.angle_gamma   90.00
#
_symmetry.space_group_name_H-M   'P 1'
#
loop_
_entity.id
_entity.type
_entity.pdbx_description
1 polymer ?
#
loop_
_entity_poly.entity_id
_entity_poly.type
_entity_poly.pdbx_seq_one_letter_code
_entity_poly.pdbx_strand_id
1 'polypeptide(L)'
;MKKFYSVFAAVIFAATINAQGAETFETQKVLTATYSNGTFAGETAGVTVNYFDSRNEGLGTTDDYSISGKGIILRGADQPSSVEFVIPNGVGFFSFNYRKAFIAGAYDRVVAVFVDGVQKSSVAPFGPAGADSTLGTLSTIVNKSGPVTVKISFPAGTSAGEKQITIDNVSWTAAPILAVGDINTTKVNLVKNTVVGETVMFTAKANVQILNMTGQVVKTASVNESTSLNVASLPHGMYIITAIVNGKAVSQKIMKN
;
A
#
# COMPACT_ATOMS: atom_id res chain seq x y z
N MET A 1 48.91 -4.22 -38.77
CA MET A 1 48.14 -4.93 -37.73
C MET A 1 47.19 -3.94 -37.06
N LYS A 2 45.91 -3.93 -37.47
CA LYS A 2 44.88 -3.05 -36.87
C LYS A 2 44.37 -3.71 -35.60
N LYS A 3 44.55 -3.05 -34.45
CA LYS A 3 44.09 -3.53 -33.15
C LYS A 3 42.58 -3.27 -33.04
N PHE A 4 41.79 -4.33 -32.90
CA PHE A 4 40.37 -4.21 -32.56
C PHE A 4 40.26 -3.99 -31.05
N TYR A 5 39.72 -2.83 -30.65
CA TYR A 5 39.32 -2.58 -29.27
C TYR A 5 37.98 -3.27 -29.03
N SER A 6 37.96 -4.26 -28.13
CA SER A 6 36.74 -4.88 -27.64
C SER A 6 36.08 -3.92 -26.65
N VAL A 7 34.89 -3.42 -27.00
CA VAL A 7 34.01 -2.71 -26.06
C VAL A 7 33.24 -3.77 -25.29
N PHE A 8 33.57 -3.90 -24.01
CA PHE A 8 32.81 -4.71 -23.06
C PHE A 8 31.44 -4.06 -22.85
N ALA A 9 30.39 -4.59 -23.49
CA ALA A 9 29.02 -4.16 -23.23
C ALA A 9 28.59 -4.71 -21.87
N ALA A 10 28.55 -3.85 -20.85
CA ALA A 10 27.89 -4.16 -19.58
C ALA A 10 26.38 -4.19 -19.82
N VAL A 11 25.83 -5.39 -20.02
CA VAL A 11 24.39 -5.62 -20.01
C VAL A 11 23.93 -5.48 -18.56
N ILE A 12 23.42 -4.30 -18.19
CA ILE A 12 22.71 -4.12 -16.92
C ILE A 12 21.40 -4.87 -17.04
N PHE A 13 21.34 -6.07 -16.45
CA PHE A 13 20.10 -6.84 -16.32
C PHE A 13 19.21 -6.11 -15.31
N ALA A 14 18.22 -5.37 -15.77
CA ALA A 14 17.20 -4.81 -14.89
C ALA A 14 16.30 -5.95 -14.41
N ALA A 15 16.55 -6.48 -13.22
CA ALA A 15 15.63 -7.41 -12.58
C ALA A 15 14.32 -6.67 -12.30
N THR A 16 13.20 -7.19 -12.82
CA THR A 16 11.87 -6.72 -12.45
C THR A 16 11.62 -7.14 -11.00
N ILE A 17 11.81 -6.21 -10.07
CA ILE A 17 11.49 -6.41 -8.66
C ILE A 17 9.97 -6.33 -8.48
N ASN A 18 9.34 -7.45 -8.12
CA ASN A 18 7.92 -7.50 -7.82
C ASN A 18 7.68 -7.00 -6.39
N ALA A 19 6.67 -6.15 -6.19
CA ALA A 19 6.29 -5.66 -4.87
C ALA A 19 5.39 -6.64 -4.10
N GLN A 20 4.61 -7.45 -4.82
CA GLN A 20 3.92 -8.62 -4.25
C GLN A 20 4.86 -9.83 -4.20
N GLY A 21 4.62 -10.74 -3.27
CA GLY A 21 5.45 -11.93 -3.12
C GLY A 21 4.87 -12.95 -2.14
N ALA A 22 5.60 -14.05 -2.02
CA ALA A 22 5.29 -15.14 -1.12
C ALA A 22 6.57 -15.81 -0.58
N GLU A 23 6.41 -16.56 0.50
CA GLU A 23 7.37 -17.50 1.07
C GLU A 23 6.63 -18.77 1.51
N THR A 24 6.96 -19.89 0.87
CA THR A 24 6.44 -21.23 1.18
C THR A 24 7.46 -22.10 1.92
N PHE A 25 8.68 -21.60 2.16
CA PHE A 25 9.78 -22.31 2.83
C PHE A 25 10.27 -23.57 2.08
N GLU A 26 9.82 -23.83 0.87
CA GLU A 26 10.15 -25.04 0.12
C GLU A 26 11.58 -25.03 -0.39
N THR A 27 12.00 -23.86 -0.88
CA THR A 27 13.31 -23.71 -1.54
C THR A 27 14.47 -23.52 -0.57
N GLN A 28 14.20 -23.08 0.68
CA GLN A 28 15.25 -22.87 1.66
C GLN A 28 15.87 -24.21 2.11
N LYS A 29 17.16 -24.15 2.47
CA LYS A 29 17.99 -25.28 2.92
C LYS A 29 18.72 -25.00 4.24
N VAL A 30 18.40 -23.88 4.88
CA VAL A 30 19.17 -23.36 6.03
C VAL A 30 18.53 -23.78 7.34
N LEU A 31 17.20 -23.82 7.42
CA LEU A 31 16.49 -24.31 8.59
C LEU A 31 16.78 -25.80 8.80
N THR A 32 16.96 -26.19 10.06
CA THR A 32 17.18 -27.59 10.48
C THR A 32 16.10 -28.00 11.47
N ALA A 33 16.08 -29.27 11.88
CA ALA A 33 15.15 -29.77 12.90
C ALA A 33 15.41 -29.22 14.33
N THR A 34 16.49 -28.45 14.53
CA THR A 34 16.84 -27.84 15.82
C THR A 34 16.53 -26.35 15.83
N TYR A 35 16.04 -25.85 16.96
CA TYR A 35 15.84 -24.42 17.17
C TYR A 35 17.17 -23.70 17.08
N SER A 36 17.25 -22.75 16.16
CA SER A 36 18.46 -22.00 15.87
C SER A 36 18.11 -20.60 15.39
N ASN A 37 19.14 -19.78 15.21
CA ASN A 37 19.05 -18.48 14.57
C ASN A 37 19.71 -18.57 13.19
N GLY A 38 19.25 -17.76 12.25
CA GLY A 38 19.89 -17.69 10.95
C GLY A 38 19.17 -16.77 9.99
N THR A 39 19.60 -16.84 8.74
CA THR A 39 19.05 -16.03 7.66
C THR A 39 19.16 -16.78 6.34
N PHE A 40 18.23 -16.55 5.44
CA PHE A 40 18.27 -17.05 4.07
C PHE A 40 17.59 -16.07 3.11
N ALA A 41 17.91 -16.17 1.82
CA ALA A 41 17.20 -15.46 0.78
C ALA A 41 15.81 -16.09 0.61
N GLY A 42 14.77 -15.27 0.65
CA GLY A 42 13.40 -15.73 0.45
C GLY A 42 13.09 -16.07 -1.00
N GLU A 43 11.95 -16.71 -1.21
CA GLU A 43 11.46 -17.15 -2.53
C GLU A 43 11.12 -15.99 -3.46
N THR A 44 10.76 -14.84 -2.88
CA THR A 44 10.59 -13.60 -3.62
C THR A 44 11.92 -12.87 -3.75
N ALA A 45 12.32 -12.56 -4.99
CA ALA A 45 13.59 -11.91 -5.29
C ALA A 45 13.82 -10.63 -4.47
N GLY A 46 14.96 -10.56 -3.79
CA GLY A 46 15.36 -9.41 -2.95
C GLY A 46 14.81 -9.44 -1.52
N VAL A 47 13.94 -10.39 -1.17
CA VAL A 47 13.50 -10.59 0.22
C VAL A 47 14.54 -11.38 1.00
N THR A 48 14.81 -10.94 2.23
CA THR A 48 15.61 -11.69 3.20
C THR A 48 14.69 -12.19 4.31
N VAL A 49 14.85 -13.45 4.69
CA VAL A 49 14.14 -14.07 5.82
C VAL A 49 15.13 -14.30 6.95
N ASN A 50 14.93 -13.63 8.08
CA ASN A 50 15.66 -13.86 9.31
C ASN A 50 14.80 -14.71 10.24
N TYR A 51 15.43 -15.60 11.00
CA TYR A 51 14.72 -16.38 12.01
C TYR A 51 15.53 -16.47 13.30
N PHE A 52 14.82 -16.51 14.42
CA PHE A 52 15.38 -16.61 15.75
C PHE A 52 14.65 -17.69 16.53
N ASP A 53 15.40 -18.51 17.27
CA ASP A 53 14.91 -19.64 18.05
C ASP A 53 13.75 -20.38 17.35
N SER A 54 13.98 -20.73 16.09
CA SER A 54 13.00 -21.33 15.18
C SER A 54 13.63 -22.51 14.46
N ARG A 55 12.79 -23.39 13.92
CA ARG A 55 13.24 -24.63 13.26
C ARG A 55 12.43 -24.96 12.03
N ASN A 56 12.97 -25.81 11.17
CA ASN A 56 12.29 -26.38 10.02
C ASN A 56 11.12 -27.28 10.46
N GLU A 57 10.05 -27.27 9.67
CA GLU A 57 8.94 -28.23 9.74
C GLU A 57 8.74 -28.92 8.38
N GLY A 58 7.94 -29.98 8.32
CA GLY A 58 7.81 -30.80 7.10
C GLY A 58 9.01 -31.74 6.92
N LEU A 59 9.45 -32.36 8.03
CA LEU A 59 10.62 -33.24 8.05
C LEU A 59 10.35 -34.64 7.45
N GLY A 60 9.11 -34.94 7.04
CA GLY A 60 8.72 -36.26 6.54
C GLY A 60 8.80 -37.36 7.61
N THR A 61 8.66 -36.98 8.88
CA THR A 61 8.67 -37.91 10.03
C THR A 61 7.26 -38.14 10.56
N THR A 62 7.08 -39.02 11.55
CA THR A 62 5.79 -39.20 12.22
C THR A 62 5.38 -38.00 13.08
N ASP A 63 6.34 -37.16 13.48
CA ASP A 63 6.11 -35.90 14.19
C ASP A 63 6.03 -34.73 13.20
N ASP A 64 5.06 -34.79 12.29
CA ASP A 64 4.88 -33.79 11.23
C ASP A 64 3.76 -32.79 11.57
N TYR A 65 4.16 -31.55 11.76
CA TYR A 65 3.27 -30.42 12.02
C TYR A 65 3.13 -29.47 10.83
N SER A 66 3.52 -29.91 9.63
CA SER A 66 3.44 -29.13 8.40
C SER A 66 2.01 -28.73 8.04
N ILE A 67 1.92 -27.63 7.30
CA ILE A 67 0.68 -27.16 6.68
C ILE A 67 0.67 -27.59 5.22
N SER A 68 1.70 -27.23 4.44
CA SER A 68 1.86 -27.66 3.05
C SER A 68 3.34 -27.88 2.72
N GLY A 69 3.86 -29.06 3.02
CA GLY A 69 5.26 -29.38 2.76
C GLY A 69 6.15 -28.82 3.87
N LYS A 70 7.14 -27.99 3.53
CA LYS A 70 7.98 -27.34 4.52
C LYS A 70 7.26 -26.17 5.17
N GLY A 71 7.72 -25.82 6.37
CA GLY A 71 7.30 -24.62 7.07
C GLY A 71 8.32 -24.25 8.13
N ILE A 72 7.97 -23.29 8.98
CA ILE A 72 8.80 -22.90 10.11
C ILE A 72 8.02 -23.00 11.42
N ILE A 73 8.64 -23.57 12.45
CA ILE A 73 8.09 -23.60 13.80
C ILE A 73 8.78 -22.56 14.67
N LEU A 74 7.97 -21.71 15.30
CA LEU A 74 8.38 -20.90 16.45
C LEU A 74 8.33 -21.76 17.72
N ARG A 75 9.18 -21.50 18.73
CA ARG A 75 9.30 -22.32 19.94
C ARG A 75 8.35 -21.91 21.06
N GLY A 76 8.50 -20.69 21.58
CA GLY A 76 7.82 -20.26 22.79
C GLY A 76 7.97 -18.76 23.04
N ALA A 77 7.09 -18.23 23.88
CA ALA A 77 7.02 -16.78 24.17
C ALA A 77 8.05 -16.32 25.21
N ASP A 78 8.70 -17.26 25.90
CA ASP A 78 9.82 -17.05 26.82
C ASP A 78 11.19 -16.98 26.09
N GLN A 79 11.19 -17.19 24.77
CA GLN A 79 12.36 -17.14 23.91
C GLN A 79 12.21 -16.02 22.87
N PRO A 80 13.29 -15.57 22.20
CA PRO A 80 13.20 -14.56 21.14
C PRO A 80 12.60 -15.11 19.82
N SER A 81 11.74 -16.13 19.90
CA SER A 81 11.34 -16.94 18.77
C SER A 81 10.50 -16.13 17.76
N SER A 82 10.98 -16.08 16.52
CA SER A 82 10.38 -15.28 15.46
C SER A 82 10.87 -15.66 14.07
N VAL A 83 10.08 -15.30 13.07
CA VAL A 83 10.48 -15.22 11.65
C VAL A 83 10.20 -13.81 11.13
N GLU A 84 11.15 -13.22 10.42
CA GLU A 84 11.13 -11.83 9.99
C GLU A 84 11.47 -11.71 8.51
N PHE A 85 10.64 -10.99 7.78
CA PHE A 85 10.74 -10.74 6.35
C PHE A 85 11.17 -9.29 6.13
N VAL A 86 12.35 -9.11 5.54
CA VAL A 86 12.83 -7.81 5.08
C VAL A 86 12.44 -7.67 3.60
N ILE A 87 11.38 -6.89 3.35
CA ILE A 87 10.74 -6.77 2.04
C ILE A 87 11.09 -5.41 1.43
N PRO A 88 11.81 -5.36 0.29
CA PRO A 88 12.37 -4.10 -0.22
C PRO A 88 11.35 -3.14 -0.85
N ASN A 89 10.22 -3.65 -1.34
CA ASN A 89 9.33 -2.92 -2.26
C ASN A 89 7.96 -2.56 -1.68
N GLY A 90 7.83 -2.57 -0.35
CA GLY A 90 6.61 -2.23 0.35
C GLY A 90 5.60 -3.36 0.40
N VAL A 91 4.64 -3.22 1.30
CA VAL A 91 3.58 -4.19 1.56
C VAL A 91 2.25 -3.47 1.73
N GLY A 92 1.23 -3.93 1.00
CA GLY A 92 -0.16 -3.53 1.18
C GLY A 92 -0.81 -4.38 2.26
N PHE A 93 -0.93 -5.67 1.96
CA PHE A 93 -1.51 -6.68 2.83
C PHE A 93 -0.51 -7.82 3.07
N PHE A 94 -0.44 -8.34 4.28
CA PHE A 94 0.43 -9.47 4.66
C PHE A 94 -0.42 -10.57 5.29
N SER A 95 -0.23 -11.81 4.85
CA SER A 95 -1.00 -12.97 5.30
C SER A 95 -0.12 -14.20 5.46
N PHE A 96 -0.49 -15.10 6.36
CA PHE A 96 0.13 -16.43 6.49
C PHE A 96 -0.84 -17.42 7.11
N ASN A 97 -0.57 -18.71 6.91
CA ASN A 97 -1.25 -19.78 7.60
C ASN A 97 -0.51 -20.18 8.87
N TYR A 98 -1.26 -20.58 9.89
CA TYR A 98 -0.71 -21.07 11.14
C TYR A 98 -1.51 -22.25 11.69
N ARG A 99 -0.84 -23.12 12.44
CA ARG A 99 -1.51 -24.15 13.25
C ARG A 99 -0.69 -24.50 14.48
N LYS A 100 -1.30 -25.22 15.42
CA LYS A 100 -0.60 -25.74 16.59
C LYS A 100 0.45 -26.77 16.16
N ALA A 101 1.65 -26.66 16.70
CA ALA A 101 2.67 -27.70 16.62
C ALA A 101 2.84 -28.40 17.97
N PHE A 102 3.08 -29.70 17.95
CA PHE A 102 3.18 -30.57 19.13
C PHE A 102 1.90 -30.75 19.94
N ILE A 103 1.82 -31.94 20.54
CA ILE A 103 0.66 -32.46 21.28
C ILE A 103 0.81 -32.25 22.79
N ALA A 104 2.05 -32.15 23.29
CA ALA A 104 2.35 -32.00 24.70
C ALA A 104 2.13 -30.56 25.18
N GLY A 105 1.35 -30.41 26.26
CA GLY A 105 1.12 -29.13 26.93
C GLY A 105 -0.30 -28.58 26.74
N ALA A 106 -0.85 -28.06 27.84
CA ALA A 106 -2.16 -27.41 27.90
C ALA A 106 -2.07 -25.89 27.62
N TYR A 107 -0.98 -25.44 26.98
CA TYR A 107 -0.78 -24.03 26.70
C TYR A 107 -1.47 -23.62 25.41
N ASP A 108 -2.42 -22.70 25.53
CA ASP A 108 -2.96 -21.99 24.39
C ASP A 108 -1.83 -21.26 23.65
N ARG A 109 -1.93 -21.29 22.33
CA ARG A 109 -1.04 -20.67 21.37
C ARG A 109 -1.56 -19.31 20.98
N VAL A 110 -0.65 -18.39 20.69
CA VAL A 110 -0.98 -17.06 20.20
C VAL A 110 0.14 -16.60 19.29
N VAL A 111 -0.20 -15.83 18.26
CA VAL A 111 0.77 -15.27 17.32
C VAL A 111 0.35 -13.87 16.91
N ALA A 112 1.33 -13.03 16.60
CA ALA A 112 1.17 -11.65 16.21
C ALA A 112 2.07 -11.29 15.04
N VAL A 113 1.65 -10.25 14.31
CA VAL A 113 2.45 -9.59 13.28
C VAL A 113 2.92 -8.24 13.81
N PHE A 114 4.21 -7.99 13.64
CA PHE A 114 4.87 -6.72 13.91
C PHE A 114 5.34 -6.14 12.58
N VAL A 115 5.06 -4.86 12.35
CA VAL A 115 5.54 -4.12 11.19
C VAL A 115 6.48 -3.04 11.68
N ASP A 116 7.74 -3.11 11.26
CA ASP A 116 8.84 -2.24 11.72
C ASP A 116 8.89 -2.13 13.25
N GLY A 117 8.79 -3.30 13.92
CA GLY A 117 8.84 -3.42 15.38
C GLY A 117 7.53 -3.10 16.11
N VAL A 118 6.49 -2.60 15.44
CA VAL A 118 5.20 -2.27 16.06
C VAL A 118 4.19 -3.39 15.83
N GLN A 119 3.59 -3.93 16.91
CA GLN A 119 2.53 -4.92 16.81
C GLN A 119 1.32 -4.34 16.06
N LYS A 120 0.85 -5.04 15.02
CA LYS A 120 -0.30 -4.62 14.19
C LYS A 120 -1.52 -5.50 14.37
N SER A 121 -1.30 -6.80 14.47
CA SER A 121 -2.37 -7.80 14.54
C SER A 121 -1.94 -8.93 15.44
N SER A 122 -2.91 -9.60 16.06
CA SER A 122 -2.72 -10.86 16.77
C SER A 122 -3.98 -11.70 16.66
N VAL A 123 -3.83 -13.00 16.85
CA VAL A 123 -4.98 -13.92 16.95
C VAL A 123 -5.46 -14.03 18.39
N ALA A 124 -6.72 -14.42 18.58
CA ALA A 124 -7.16 -14.92 19.87
C ALA A 124 -6.40 -16.22 20.22
N PRO A 125 -6.23 -16.55 21.52
CA PRO A 125 -5.64 -17.82 21.92
C PRO A 125 -6.31 -19.02 21.23
N PHE A 126 -5.53 -19.98 20.77
CA PHE A 126 -5.99 -21.16 20.03
C PHE A 126 -5.20 -22.41 20.41
N GLY A 127 -5.64 -23.58 19.94
CA GLY A 127 -4.92 -24.83 20.15
C GLY A 127 -5.23 -25.48 21.50
N PRO A 128 -6.41 -26.11 21.67
CA PRO A 128 -6.81 -26.77 22.91
C PRO A 128 -5.81 -27.85 23.33
N ALA A 129 -5.92 -28.35 24.57
CA ALA A 129 -5.06 -29.43 25.06
C ALA A 129 -5.10 -30.65 24.11
N GLY A 130 -3.93 -31.25 23.85
CA GLY A 130 -3.78 -32.35 22.91
C GLY A 130 -3.48 -31.90 21.47
N ALA A 131 -3.67 -32.82 20.53
CA ALA A 131 -3.38 -32.61 19.11
C ALA A 131 -4.43 -31.68 18.50
N ASP A 132 -3.98 -30.70 17.72
CA ASP A 132 -4.88 -29.81 16.97
C ASP A 132 -4.28 -29.52 15.59
N SER A 133 -4.98 -29.96 14.55
CA SER A 133 -4.62 -29.72 13.15
C SER A 133 -5.39 -28.56 12.53
N THR A 134 -6.18 -27.83 13.31
CA THR A 134 -6.98 -26.70 12.83
C THR A 134 -6.08 -25.65 12.21
N LEU A 135 -6.36 -25.33 10.94
CA LEU A 135 -5.65 -24.34 10.17
C LEU A 135 -6.26 -22.95 10.39
N GLY A 136 -5.43 -22.01 10.82
CA GLY A 136 -5.77 -20.60 10.90
C GLY A 136 -5.09 -19.78 9.81
N THR A 137 -5.63 -18.59 9.57
CA THR A 137 -5.03 -17.58 8.69
C THR A 137 -5.03 -16.25 9.43
N LEU A 138 -3.86 -15.62 9.57
CA LEU A 138 -3.75 -14.26 10.08
C LEU A 138 -3.44 -13.30 8.94
N SER A 139 -4.23 -12.25 8.86
CA SER A 139 -4.23 -11.23 7.83
C SER A 139 -3.98 -9.85 8.44
N THR A 140 -3.05 -9.09 7.89
CA THR A 140 -2.63 -7.78 8.41
C THR A 140 -2.57 -6.74 7.30
N ILE A 141 -3.28 -5.63 7.48
CA ILE A 141 -3.12 -4.45 6.63
C ILE A 141 -1.84 -3.72 7.06
N VAL A 142 -0.93 -3.53 6.11
CA VAL A 142 0.38 -2.89 6.34
C VAL A 142 0.41 -1.50 5.71
N ASN A 143 0.04 -1.40 4.42
CA ASN A 143 0.01 -0.15 3.62
C ASN A 143 1.26 0.72 3.79
N LYS A 144 2.45 0.12 3.65
CA LYS A 144 3.73 0.85 3.67
C LYS A 144 4.45 0.69 2.34
N SER A 145 4.79 1.81 1.71
CA SER A 145 5.68 1.87 0.55
C SER A 145 7.15 1.79 0.96
N GLY A 146 8.00 1.33 0.05
CA GLY A 146 9.45 1.20 0.29
C GLY A 146 9.80 0.03 1.23
N PRO A 147 11.06 -0.08 1.65
CA PRO A 147 11.51 -1.19 2.49
C PRO A 147 10.69 -1.30 3.78
N VAL A 148 10.20 -2.50 4.08
CA VAL A 148 9.43 -2.78 5.30
C VAL A 148 9.91 -4.09 5.92
N THR A 149 9.92 -4.13 7.25
CA THR A 149 10.23 -5.34 8.00
C THR A 149 8.95 -5.88 8.62
N VAL A 150 8.57 -7.11 8.27
CA VAL A 150 7.40 -7.78 8.84
C VAL A 150 7.85 -8.99 9.64
N LYS A 151 7.60 -8.98 10.95
CA LYS A 151 7.98 -10.06 11.86
C LYS A 151 6.75 -10.78 12.40
N ILE A 152 6.78 -12.11 12.37
CA ILE A 152 5.82 -12.98 13.02
C ILE A 152 6.44 -13.49 14.32
N SER A 153 5.79 -13.24 15.45
CA SER A 153 6.25 -13.64 16.79
C SER A 153 5.07 -13.66 17.77
N PHE A 154 5.33 -13.73 19.06
CA PHE A 154 4.32 -13.70 20.11
C PHE A 154 3.94 -12.26 20.47
N PRO A 155 2.66 -11.94 20.75
CA PRO A 155 2.27 -10.63 21.26
C PRO A 155 3.04 -10.26 22.53
N ALA A 156 3.28 -8.96 22.72
CA ALA A 156 3.87 -8.46 23.95
C ALA A 156 3.00 -8.85 25.17
N GLY A 157 3.63 -9.34 26.24
CA GLY A 157 2.94 -9.77 27.47
C GLY A 157 2.34 -11.18 27.41
N THR A 158 2.60 -11.96 26.34
CA THR A 158 2.25 -13.38 26.30
C THR A 158 2.92 -14.12 27.46
N SER A 159 2.18 -14.99 28.14
CA SER A 159 2.72 -15.78 29.25
C SER A 159 3.87 -16.69 28.79
N ALA A 160 4.87 -16.85 29.66
CA ALA A 160 6.00 -17.73 29.42
C ALA A 160 5.55 -19.17 29.14
N GLY A 161 6.33 -19.87 28.32
CA GLY A 161 6.13 -21.29 28.04
C GLY A 161 6.26 -21.64 26.57
N GLU A 162 6.43 -22.94 26.36
CA GLU A 162 6.47 -23.54 25.04
C GLU A 162 5.09 -23.38 24.35
N LYS A 163 5.11 -22.63 23.25
CA LYS A 163 3.93 -22.23 22.49
C LYS A 163 4.22 -22.43 21.00
N GLN A 164 4.63 -23.64 20.63
CA GLN A 164 5.08 -23.92 19.28
C GLN A 164 4.02 -23.68 18.19
N ILE A 165 4.35 -22.94 17.15
CA ILE A 165 3.38 -22.65 16.08
C ILE A 165 4.06 -22.91 14.76
N THR A 166 3.47 -23.78 13.94
CA THR A 166 3.87 -23.89 12.53
C THR A 166 3.31 -22.70 11.78
N ILE A 167 4.18 -22.03 11.04
CA ILE A 167 3.88 -20.94 10.11
C ILE A 167 4.23 -21.41 8.72
N ASP A 168 3.35 -21.11 7.76
CA ASP A 168 3.54 -21.48 6.37
C ASP A 168 2.72 -20.55 5.43
N ASN A 169 2.91 -20.68 4.12
CA ASN A 169 2.18 -19.98 3.07
C ASN A 169 2.10 -18.46 3.31
N VAL A 170 3.25 -17.86 3.58
CA VAL A 170 3.35 -16.41 3.78
C VAL A 170 3.17 -15.73 2.43
N SER A 171 2.37 -14.67 2.38
CA SER A 171 2.14 -13.90 1.16
C SER A 171 1.88 -12.44 1.46
N TRP A 172 2.20 -11.59 0.50
CA TRP A 172 1.90 -10.18 0.58
C TRP A 172 1.60 -9.54 -0.77
N THR A 173 0.81 -8.46 -0.72
CA THR A 173 0.51 -7.62 -1.89
C THR A 173 1.41 -6.40 -1.92
N ALA A 174 1.57 -5.81 -3.10
CA ALA A 174 2.22 -4.53 -3.26
C ALA A 174 1.53 -3.45 -2.42
N ALA A 175 2.31 -2.48 -1.92
CA ALA A 175 1.75 -1.30 -1.27
C ALA A 175 0.78 -0.57 -2.22
N PRO A 176 -0.38 -0.09 -1.73
CA PRO A 176 -1.29 0.67 -2.59
C PRO A 176 -0.60 1.94 -3.09
N ILE A 177 -0.74 2.21 -4.38
CA ILE A 177 -0.40 3.51 -4.96
C ILE A 177 -1.51 4.50 -4.62
N LEU A 178 -1.20 5.50 -3.79
CA LEU A 178 -2.07 6.66 -3.59
C LEU A 178 -2.00 7.52 -4.86
N ALA A 179 -2.79 7.18 -5.88
CA ALA A 179 -2.90 8.02 -7.08
C ALA A 179 -3.86 9.19 -6.79
N VAL A 180 -3.36 10.42 -6.93
CA VAL A 180 -4.23 11.58 -7.11
C VAL A 180 -4.51 11.67 -8.61
N GLY A 181 -5.78 11.56 -9.00
CA GLY A 181 -6.18 11.86 -10.37
C GLY A 181 -6.04 13.36 -10.60
N ASP A 182 -5.03 13.80 -11.34
CA ASP A 182 -5.00 15.16 -11.88
C ASP A 182 -6.13 15.29 -12.89
N ILE A 183 -7.27 15.81 -12.44
CA ILE A 183 -8.37 16.17 -13.33
C ILE A 183 -7.94 17.42 -14.10
N ASN A 184 -7.17 17.21 -15.18
CA ASN A 184 -6.90 18.21 -16.21
C ASN A 184 -8.17 18.42 -17.06
N THR A 185 -9.29 18.82 -16.44
CA THR A 185 -10.40 19.37 -17.22
C THR A 185 -9.89 20.68 -17.84
N THR A 186 -9.76 20.74 -19.16
CA THR A 186 -9.53 21.98 -19.90
C THR A 186 -10.56 23.00 -19.43
N LYS A 187 -10.09 24.02 -18.70
CA LYS A 187 -10.94 25.08 -18.16
C LYS A 187 -11.66 25.73 -19.35
N VAL A 188 -12.99 25.59 -19.41
CA VAL A 188 -13.78 26.26 -20.44
C VAL A 188 -13.60 27.76 -20.24
N ASN A 189 -13.04 28.42 -21.25
CA ASN A 189 -12.97 29.88 -21.25
C ASN A 189 -14.37 30.43 -21.51
N LEU A 190 -14.85 31.36 -20.67
CA LEU A 190 -16.16 32.01 -20.80
C LEU A 190 -16.02 33.44 -21.36
N VAL A 191 -14.96 34.13 -20.97
CA VAL A 191 -14.65 35.49 -21.44
C VAL A 191 -13.30 35.53 -22.15
N LYS A 192 -13.18 36.41 -23.14
CA LYS A 192 -11.92 36.68 -23.88
C LYS A 192 -11.02 37.67 -23.16
N ASN A 193 -11.57 38.51 -22.29
CA ASN A 193 -10.85 39.51 -21.52
C ASN A 193 -11.17 39.41 -20.03
N THR A 194 -10.12 39.33 -19.21
CA THR A 194 -10.23 39.34 -17.74
C THR A 194 -9.97 40.71 -17.14
N VAL A 195 -9.39 41.64 -17.90
CA VAL A 195 -9.35 43.08 -17.61
C VAL A 195 -10.29 43.77 -18.59
N VAL A 196 -11.26 44.50 -18.05
CA VAL A 196 -12.48 44.91 -18.74
C VAL A 196 -12.68 46.40 -18.56
N GLY A 197 -12.73 47.14 -19.67
CA GLY A 197 -13.17 48.53 -19.68
C GLY A 197 -14.68 48.60 -19.72
N GLU A 198 -15.26 49.02 -20.85
CA GLU A 198 -16.72 49.14 -20.97
C GLU A 198 -17.40 47.85 -21.42
N THR A 199 -16.66 46.88 -21.98
CA THR A 199 -17.25 45.70 -22.61
C THR A 199 -16.54 44.40 -22.25
N VAL A 200 -17.33 43.36 -21.96
CA VAL A 200 -16.88 41.98 -21.80
C VAL A 200 -17.14 41.22 -23.09
N MET A 201 -16.15 40.52 -23.62
CA MET A 201 -16.30 39.67 -24.80
C MET A 201 -16.43 38.20 -24.41
N PHE A 202 -17.41 37.49 -24.98
CA PHE A 202 -17.68 36.09 -24.65
C PHE A 202 -17.15 35.12 -25.71
N THR A 203 -16.75 33.93 -25.25
CA THR A 203 -16.23 32.82 -26.08
C THR A 203 -17.29 31.77 -26.38
N ALA A 204 -18.47 31.84 -25.77
CA ALA A 204 -19.54 30.87 -25.97
C ALA A 204 -20.91 31.53 -25.77
N LYS A 205 -21.94 30.91 -26.37
CA LYS A 205 -23.33 31.28 -26.11
C LYS A 205 -23.75 30.82 -24.71
N ALA A 206 -24.27 31.72 -23.90
CA ALA A 206 -24.73 31.42 -22.55
C ALA A 206 -25.69 32.47 -21.98
N ASN A 207 -26.46 32.08 -20.97
CA ASN A 207 -27.07 33.02 -20.05
C ASN A 207 -26.07 33.28 -18.92
N VAL A 208 -25.63 34.53 -18.79
CA VAL A 208 -24.58 34.94 -17.86
C VAL A 208 -25.16 35.74 -16.70
N GLN A 209 -24.58 35.53 -15.52
CA GLN A 209 -24.78 36.38 -14.34
C GLN A 209 -23.43 37.00 -13.97
N ILE A 210 -23.43 38.30 -13.69
CA ILE A 210 -22.27 39.02 -13.15
C ILE A 210 -22.54 39.27 -11.68
N LEU A 211 -21.65 38.77 -10.83
CA LEU A 211 -21.72 38.90 -9.39
C LEU A 211 -20.63 39.84 -8.90
N ASN A 212 -20.96 40.68 -7.93
CA ASN A 212 -19.95 41.42 -7.17
C ASN A 212 -19.24 40.48 -6.15
N MET A 213 -18.24 41.00 -5.45
CA MET A 213 -17.47 40.22 -4.47
C MET A 213 -18.27 39.81 -3.23
N THR A 214 -19.43 40.41 -2.98
CA THR A 214 -20.36 39.98 -1.92
C THR A 214 -21.35 38.91 -2.39
N GLY A 215 -21.23 38.43 -3.64
CA GLY A 215 -22.08 37.39 -4.22
C GLY A 215 -23.44 37.86 -4.74
N GLN A 216 -23.70 39.17 -4.78
CA GLN A 216 -24.95 39.71 -5.33
C GLN A 216 -24.87 39.77 -6.86
N VAL A 217 -25.95 39.35 -7.53
CA VAL A 217 -26.09 39.49 -8.98
C VAL A 217 -26.34 40.96 -9.32
N VAL A 218 -25.39 41.58 -10.00
CA VAL A 218 -25.45 43.01 -10.40
C VAL A 218 -25.81 43.20 -11.87
N LYS A 219 -25.69 42.15 -12.70
CA LYS A 219 -26.11 42.17 -14.10
C LYS A 219 -26.40 40.77 -14.61
N THR A 220 -27.37 40.65 -15.52
CA THR A 220 -27.68 39.40 -16.24
C THR A 220 -27.78 39.68 -17.73
N ALA A 221 -27.39 38.73 -18.57
CA ALA A 221 -27.54 38.85 -20.02
C ALA A 221 -27.58 37.48 -20.69
N SER A 222 -28.21 37.42 -21.87
CA SER A 222 -28.01 36.32 -22.83
C SER A 222 -26.98 36.78 -23.85
N VAL A 223 -25.88 36.05 -23.97
CA VAL A 223 -24.75 36.39 -24.85
C VAL A 223 -24.56 35.29 -25.88
N ASN A 224 -24.07 35.66 -27.06
CA ASN A 224 -23.63 34.71 -28.09
C ASN A 224 -22.10 34.71 -28.17
N GLU A 225 -21.53 33.71 -28.83
CA GLU A 225 -20.08 33.67 -29.08
C GLU A 225 -19.59 34.92 -29.82
N SER A 226 -18.43 35.44 -29.42
CA SER A 226 -17.79 36.62 -30.00
C SER A 226 -18.63 37.91 -29.95
N THR A 227 -19.69 37.93 -29.14
CA THR A 227 -20.44 39.16 -28.83
C THR A 227 -19.88 39.86 -27.60
N SER A 228 -20.16 41.15 -27.50
CA SER A 228 -19.77 41.98 -26.37
C SER A 228 -20.97 42.37 -25.52
N LEU A 229 -20.79 42.40 -24.19
CA LEU A 229 -21.76 42.92 -23.24
C LEU A 229 -21.23 44.23 -22.66
N ASN A 230 -22.00 45.31 -22.77
CA ASN A 230 -21.66 46.57 -22.12
C ASN A 230 -21.82 46.44 -20.59
N VAL A 231 -20.79 46.86 -19.86
CA VAL A 231 -20.69 46.88 -18.40
C VAL A 231 -20.21 48.25 -17.88
N ALA A 232 -20.35 49.32 -18.67
CA ALA A 232 -19.88 50.66 -18.29
C ALA A 232 -20.53 51.19 -17.01
N SER A 233 -21.77 50.75 -16.72
CA SER A 233 -22.49 51.12 -15.49
C SER A 233 -21.97 50.43 -14.23
N LEU A 234 -21.09 49.43 -14.35
CA LEU A 234 -20.51 48.76 -13.19
C LEU A 234 -19.33 49.59 -12.65
N PRO A 235 -19.28 49.83 -11.33
CA PRO A 235 -18.11 50.43 -10.69
C PRO A 235 -16.82 49.66 -10.97
N HIS A 236 -15.68 50.33 -10.81
CA HIS A 236 -14.38 49.66 -10.92
C HIS A 236 -14.23 48.63 -9.79
N GLY A 237 -13.63 47.48 -10.10
CA GLY A 237 -13.46 46.42 -9.12
C GLY A 237 -13.50 45.01 -9.70
N MET A 238 -13.46 44.02 -8.81
CA MET A 238 -13.49 42.61 -9.19
C MET A 238 -14.92 42.10 -9.28
N TYR A 239 -15.18 41.28 -10.30
CA TYR A 239 -16.46 40.60 -10.50
C TYR A 239 -16.25 39.13 -10.86
N ILE A 240 -17.26 38.32 -10.61
CA ILE A 240 -17.33 36.93 -11.05
C ILE A 240 -18.45 36.82 -12.09
N ILE A 241 -18.11 36.31 -13.26
CA ILE A 241 -19.08 35.98 -14.31
C ILE A 241 -19.33 34.49 -14.27
N THR A 242 -20.58 34.10 -14.07
CA THR A 242 -21.02 32.70 -14.04
C THR A 242 -21.96 32.40 -15.21
N ALA A 243 -21.91 31.16 -15.70
CA ALA A 243 -22.75 30.68 -16.78
C ALA A 243 -22.81 29.15 -16.79
N ILE A 244 -23.76 28.60 -17.54
CA ILE A 244 -23.73 27.20 -17.97
C ILE A 244 -23.33 27.19 -19.46
N VAL A 245 -22.21 26.57 -19.79
CA VAL A 245 -21.71 26.40 -21.16
C VAL A 245 -21.60 24.91 -21.44
N ASN A 246 -22.29 24.42 -22.48
CA ASN A 246 -22.32 23.01 -22.86
C ASN A 246 -22.64 22.06 -21.67
N GLY A 247 -23.64 22.44 -20.85
CA GLY A 247 -24.07 21.67 -19.68
C GLY A 247 -23.14 21.74 -18.46
N LYS A 248 -22.06 22.51 -18.51
CA LYS A 248 -21.11 22.69 -17.40
C LYS A 248 -21.23 24.08 -16.80
N ALA A 249 -21.29 24.18 -15.48
CA ALA A 249 -21.16 25.44 -14.78
C ALA A 249 -19.72 25.98 -14.93
N VAL A 250 -19.59 27.23 -15.36
CA VAL A 250 -18.32 27.93 -15.55
C VAL A 250 -18.36 29.22 -14.76
N SER A 251 -17.27 29.54 -14.07
CA SER A 251 -17.10 30.81 -13.34
C SER A 251 -15.75 31.43 -13.70
N GLN A 252 -15.75 32.70 -14.05
CA GLN A 252 -14.54 33.45 -14.39
C GLN A 252 -14.48 34.80 -13.71
N LYS A 253 -13.33 35.09 -13.12
CA LYS A 253 -13.05 36.38 -12.48
C LYS A 253 -12.63 37.40 -13.53
N ILE A 254 -13.21 38.59 -13.45
CA ILE A 254 -12.81 39.76 -14.23
C ILE A 254 -12.49 40.95 -13.32
N MET A 255 -11.72 41.90 -13.82
CA MET A 255 -11.42 43.21 -13.23
C MET A 255 -11.99 44.29 -14.13
N LYS A 256 -12.93 45.08 -13.62
CA LYS A 256 -13.42 46.30 -14.25
C LYS A 256 -12.46 47.45 -13.91
N ASN A 257 -11.86 48.08 -14.92
CA ASN A 257 -10.96 49.23 -14.77
C ASN A 257 -11.57 50.54 -15.27
#